data_AF-A0A069DIG4-F1
#
_entry.id   AF-A0A069DIG4-F1
#
_cell.length_a   1.000
_cell.length_b   1.000
_cell.length_c   1.000
_cell.angle_alpha   90.00
_cell.angle_beta   90.00
_cell.angle_gamma   90.00
#
_symmetry.space_group_name_H-M   'P 1'
#
loop_
_entity.id
_entity.type
_entity.pdbx_description
1 polymer ?
#
loop_
_entity_poly.entity_id
_entity_poly.type
_entity_poly.pdbx_seq_one_letter_code
_entity_poly.pdbx_strand_id
1 'polypeptide(L)'
;MSEVKPAVLIFKEELEQFNDPEIQSFTQNALSMAPESFYNDEELVTYTKNVYRILMGFLGEESKIRGLADAFRAGALLQDLCFNETGDAYRRIHPVMVRTFLAPLKKDLQTNIFDAILGMVESHEADQSPSPLLEPKPTNSAFLLAMANKVARFNFIEFKD
;
A
#
# COMPACT_ATOMS: atom_id res chain seq x y z
N MET A 1 -27.76 1.46 5.92
CA MET A 1 -26.38 1.02 6.21
C MET A 1 -25.72 0.84 4.86
N SER A 2 -24.66 1.59 4.55
CA SER A 2 -23.89 1.35 3.33
C SER A 2 -23.28 -0.05 3.42
N GLU A 3 -23.37 -0.82 2.35
CA GLU A 3 -22.78 -2.15 2.26
C GLU A 3 -21.26 -2.03 2.45
N VAL A 4 -20.73 -2.69 3.48
CA VAL A 4 -19.28 -2.73 3.73
C VAL A 4 -18.65 -3.57 2.63
N LYS A 5 -17.70 -3.00 1.90
CA LYS A 5 -17.07 -3.65 0.75
C LYS A 5 -16.13 -4.80 1.18
N PRO A 6 -16.03 -5.90 0.40
CA PRO A 6 -15.21 -7.06 0.77
C PRO A 6 -13.76 -6.72 1.09
N ALA A 7 -13.12 -5.85 0.30
CA ALA A 7 -11.74 -5.41 0.55
C ALA A 7 -11.55 -4.81 1.96
N VAL A 8 -12.52 -4.03 2.45
CA VAL A 8 -12.45 -3.44 3.80
C VAL A 8 -12.51 -4.52 4.89
N LEU A 9 -13.27 -5.59 4.66
CA LEU A 9 -13.35 -6.71 5.61
C LEU A 9 -12.06 -7.54 5.60
N ILE A 10 -11.47 -7.76 4.43
CA ILE A 10 -10.22 -8.51 4.25
C ILE A 10 -9.06 -7.85 5.01
N PHE A 11 -8.97 -6.52 4.96
CA PHE A 11 -7.91 -5.73 5.60
C PHE A 11 -8.32 -5.09 6.92
N LYS A 12 -9.37 -5.61 7.58
CA LYS A 12 -9.93 -5.01 8.80
C LYS A 12 -8.90 -4.93 9.94
N GLU A 13 -8.13 -5.99 10.15
CA GLU A 13 -7.14 -6.06 11.24
C GLU A 13 -6.01 -5.05 11.04
N GLU A 14 -5.60 -4.82 9.79
CA GLU A 14 -4.60 -3.82 9.44
C GLU A 14 -5.17 -2.39 9.58
N LEU A 15 -6.44 -2.18 9.20
CA LEU A 15 -7.13 -0.91 9.39
C LEU A 15 -7.29 -0.52 10.87
N GLU A 16 -7.51 -1.48 11.76
CA GLU A 16 -7.64 -1.24 13.21
C GLU A 16 -6.34 -0.79 13.89
N GLN A 17 -5.18 -0.92 13.21
CA GLN A 17 -3.86 -0.52 13.73
C GLN A 17 -3.50 0.94 13.45
N PHE A 18 -4.32 1.66 12.68
CA PHE A 18 -4.11 3.07 12.40
C PHE A 18 -4.37 3.92 13.64
N ASN A 19 -3.54 4.93 13.87
CA ASN A 19 -3.68 5.87 15.00
C ASN A 19 -4.25 7.22 14.55
N ASP A 20 -4.01 7.58 13.29
CA ASP A 20 -4.51 8.79 12.65
C ASP A 20 -5.85 8.49 11.93
N PRO A 21 -6.97 9.08 12.40
CA PRO A 21 -8.28 8.81 11.84
C PRO A 21 -8.46 9.35 10.41
N GLU A 22 -7.73 10.39 10.00
CA GLU A 22 -7.81 10.91 8.63
C GLU A 22 -7.17 9.91 7.66
N ILE A 23 -6.00 9.39 8.01
CA ILE A 23 -5.30 8.38 7.20
C ILE A 23 -6.07 7.06 7.20
N GLN A 24 -6.63 6.65 8.34
CA GLN A 24 -7.49 5.48 8.41
C GLN A 24 -8.71 5.62 7.50
N SER A 25 -9.43 6.74 7.60
CA SER A 25 -10.63 6.99 6.78
C SER A 25 -10.29 7.03 5.29
N PHE A 26 -9.19 7.68 4.91
CA PHE A 26 -8.70 7.68 3.53
C PHE A 26 -8.42 6.27 3.04
N THR A 27 -7.69 5.47 3.82
CA THR A 27 -7.32 4.10 3.44
C THR A 27 -8.56 3.21 3.32
N GLN A 28 -9.52 3.35 4.23
CA GLN A 28 -10.79 2.63 4.16
C GLN A 28 -11.62 3.04 2.93
N ASN A 29 -11.65 4.33 2.58
CA ASN A 29 -12.33 4.81 1.38
C ASN A 29 -11.66 4.27 0.11
N ALA A 30 -10.33 4.27 0.08
CA ALA A 30 -9.55 3.71 -1.03
C ALA A 30 -9.83 2.21 -1.22
N LEU A 31 -9.84 1.44 -0.14
CA LEU A 31 -10.20 0.01 -0.16
C LEU A 31 -11.67 -0.21 -0.55
N SER A 32 -12.57 0.69 -0.16
CA SER A 32 -13.98 0.61 -0.57
C SER A 32 -14.18 0.82 -2.07
N MET A 33 -13.23 1.51 -2.73
CA MET A 33 -13.23 1.71 -4.17
C MET A 33 -12.45 0.63 -4.92
N ALA A 34 -11.66 -0.20 -4.22
CA ALA A 34 -10.73 -1.16 -4.81
C ALA A 34 -11.41 -2.07 -5.85
N PRO A 35 -10.76 -2.33 -7.00
CA PRO A 35 -11.31 -3.22 -8.01
C PRO A 35 -11.43 -4.66 -7.48
N GLU A 36 -12.39 -5.42 -7.97
CA GLU A 36 -12.60 -6.81 -7.53
C GLU A 36 -11.38 -7.70 -7.79
N SER A 37 -10.64 -7.39 -8.86
CA SER A 37 -9.41 -8.05 -9.26
C SER A 37 -8.27 -7.95 -8.22
N PHE A 38 -8.34 -6.98 -7.30
CA PHE A 38 -7.38 -6.82 -6.22
C PHE A 38 -7.67 -7.75 -5.05
N TYR A 39 -8.94 -7.83 -4.61
CA TYR A 39 -9.31 -8.53 -3.38
C TYR A 39 -9.85 -9.95 -3.60
N ASN A 40 -10.15 -10.34 -4.84
CA ASN A 40 -10.47 -11.73 -5.20
C ASN A 40 -9.22 -12.56 -5.55
N ASP A 41 -8.04 -11.93 -5.65
CA ASP A 41 -6.77 -12.61 -5.87
C ASP A 41 -6.13 -12.92 -4.50
N GLU A 42 -6.27 -14.16 -4.05
CA GLU A 42 -5.76 -14.60 -2.74
C GLU A 42 -4.23 -14.48 -2.62
N GLU A 43 -3.50 -14.71 -3.72
CA GLU A 43 -2.04 -14.58 -3.74
C GLU A 43 -1.64 -13.11 -3.58
N LEU A 44 -2.32 -12.20 -4.28
CA LEU A 44 -2.08 -10.76 -4.17
C LEU A 44 -2.42 -10.24 -2.77
N VAL A 45 -3.57 -10.62 -2.22
CA VAL A 45 -3.97 -10.24 -0.85
C VAL A 45 -2.93 -10.73 0.17
N THR A 46 -2.52 -12.00 0.06
CA THR A 46 -1.49 -12.59 0.94
C THR A 46 -0.17 -11.85 0.81
N TYR A 47 0.25 -11.53 -0.41
CA TYR A 47 1.45 -10.76 -0.68
C TYR A 47 1.38 -9.36 -0.05
N THR A 48 0.29 -8.61 -0.25
CA THR A 48 0.07 -7.30 0.35
C THR A 48 0.14 -7.36 1.88
N LYS A 49 -0.49 -8.36 2.51
CA LYS A 49 -0.41 -8.56 3.97
C LYS A 49 0.99 -8.88 4.45
N ASN A 50 1.75 -9.69 3.70
CA ASN A 50 3.15 -9.99 4.04
C ASN A 50 4.03 -8.75 3.95
N VAL A 51 3.86 -7.94 2.91
CA VAL A 51 4.56 -6.64 2.78
C VAL A 51 4.22 -5.73 3.95
N TYR A 52 2.94 -5.63 4.32
CA TYR A 52 2.50 -4.86 5.48
C TYR A 52 3.21 -5.34 6.77
N ARG A 53 3.20 -6.64 7.05
CA ARG A 53 3.83 -7.24 8.24
C ARG A 53 5.34 -6.97 8.29
N ILE A 54 6.05 -7.15 7.16
CA ILE A 54 7.49 -6.86 7.05
C ILE A 54 7.77 -5.39 7.32
N LEU A 55 7.01 -4.50 6.68
CA LEU A 55 7.18 -3.06 6.82
C LEU A 55 6.97 -2.63 8.28
N MET A 56 5.96 -3.16 8.96
CA MET A 56 5.75 -2.89 10.38
C MET A 56 6.91 -3.42 11.24
N GLY A 57 7.48 -4.57 10.87
CA GLY A 57 8.70 -5.09 11.48
C GLY A 57 9.91 -4.16 11.31
N PHE A 58 10.09 -3.56 10.13
CA PHE A 58 11.15 -2.57 9.87
C PHE A 58 10.97 -1.29 10.67
N LEU A 59 9.73 -0.80 10.80
CA LEU A 59 9.44 0.40 11.59
C LEU A 59 9.62 0.17 13.10
N GLY A 60 9.49 -1.07 13.58
CA GLY A 60 9.72 -1.42 14.98
C GLY A 60 8.95 -0.52 15.96
N GLU A 61 9.64 -0.02 17.00
CA GLU A 61 9.05 0.92 17.97
C GLU A 61 8.83 2.33 17.41
N GLU A 62 9.49 2.70 16.30
CA GLU A 62 9.31 4.00 15.63
C GLU A 62 7.95 4.10 14.93
N SER A 63 7.24 2.98 14.79
CA SER A 63 5.83 2.93 14.39
C SER A 63 4.88 3.71 15.32
N LYS A 64 5.37 4.18 16.48
CA LYS A 64 4.66 5.04 17.44
C LYS A 64 4.70 6.54 17.07
N ILE A 65 5.52 6.96 16.11
CA ILE A 65 5.53 8.34 15.60
C ILE A 65 4.26 8.56 14.77
N ARG A 66 3.30 9.30 15.35
CA ARG A 66 1.97 9.55 14.76
C ARG A 66 2.06 10.13 13.35
N GLY A 67 1.20 9.65 12.45
CA GLY A 67 1.07 10.13 11.06
C GLY A 67 2.03 9.45 10.07
N LEU A 68 3.33 9.38 10.34
CA LEU A 68 4.28 8.77 9.41
C LEU A 68 4.10 7.24 9.31
N ALA A 69 3.97 6.57 10.46
CA ALA A 69 3.73 5.13 10.49
C ALA A 69 2.41 4.75 9.80
N ASP A 70 1.36 5.57 9.94
CA ASP A 70 0.08 5.33 9.29
C ASP A 70 0.14 5.61 7.78
N ALA A 71 0.95 6.58 7.34
CA ALA A 71 1.22 6.76 5.92
C ALA A 71 1.92 5.51 5.34
N PHE A 72 2.86 4.90 6.08
CA PHE A 72 3.48 3.63 5.68
C PHE A 72 2.47 2.49 5.61
N ARG A 73 1.59 2.36 6.61
CA ARG A 73 0.49 1.38 6.60
C ARG A 73 -0.40 1.56 5.37
N ALA A 74 -0.82 2.80 5.08
CA ALA A 74 -1.62 3.11 3.90
C ALA A 74 -0.85 2.77 2.61
N GLY A 75 0.42 3.15 2.50
CA GLY A 75 1.26 2.82 1.36
C GLY A 75 1.32 1.31 1.09
N ALA A 76 1.53 0.50 2.13
CA ALA A 76 1.56 -0.95 2.01
C ALA A 76 0.22 -1.55 1.58
N LEU A 77 -0.90 -1.12 2.16
CA LEU A 77 -2.22 -1.67 1.83
C LEU A 77 -2.71 -1.27 0.42
N LEU A 78 -2.23 -0.16 -0.12
CA LEU A 78 -2.74 0.43 -1.36
C LEU A 78 -1.81 0.26 -2.56
N GLN A 79 -0.61 -0.30 -2.38
CA GLN A 79 0.42 -0.33 -3.42
C GLN A 79 0.03 -1.10 -4.69
N ASP A 80 -0.75 -2.18 -4.52
CA ASP A 80 -1.09 -3.15 -5.56
C ASP A 80 -2.55 -3.02 -6.03
N LEU A 81 -3.25 -1.95 -5.66
CA LEU A 81 -4.68 -1.76 -5.98
C LEU A 81 -5.01 -1.95 -7.47
N CYS A 82 -4.08 -1.58 -8.35
CA CYS A 82 -4.26 -1.63 -9.80
C CYS A 82 -3.48 -2.78 -10.47
N PHE A 83 -2.93 -3.72 -9.71
CA PHE A 83 -2.03 -4.77 -10.22
C PHE A 83 -2.65 -5.59 -11.35
N ASN A 84 -3.92 -5.96 -11.20
CA ASN A 84 -4.65 -6.80 -12.16
C ASN A 84 -5.49 -6.02 -13.19
N GLU A 85 -5.42 -4.69 -13.23
CA GLU A 85 -6.33 -3.86 -14.03
C GLU A 85 -5.91 -3.65 -15.49
N THR A 86 -4.65 -3.94 -15.86
CA THR A 86 -4.12 -3.63 -17.20
C THR A 86 -3.71 -4.83 -18.04
N GLY A 87 -3.97 -6.05 -17.56
CA GLY A 87 -3.50 -7.28 -18.17
C GLY A 87 -1.97 -7.45 -18.09
N ASP A 88 -1.49 -8.64 -18.44
CA ASP A 88 -0.10 -9.05 -18.18
C ASP A 88 0.95 -8.13 -18.83
N ALA A 89 0.67 -7.62 -20.03
CA ALA A 89 1.61 -6.80 -20.80
C ALA A 89 1.93 -5.45 -20.15
N TYR A 90 1.00 -4.94 -19.33
CA TYR A 90 1.09 -3.60 -18.73
C TYR A 90 1.09 -3.64 -17.20
N ARG A 91 1.02 -4.83 -16.58
CA ARG A 91 1.04 -4.99 -15.12
C ARG A 91 2.16 -4.19 -14.42
N ARG A 92 3.32 -4.02 -15.05
CA ARG A 92 4.44 -3.22 -14.50
C ARG A 92 4.14 -1.73 -14.29
N ILE A 93 3.11 -1.18 -14.93
CA ILE A 93 2.71 0.23 -14.74
C ILE A 93 1.67 0.40 -13.64
N HIS A 94 1.23 -0.67 -12.97
CA HIS A 94 0.24 -0.57 -11.90
C HIS A 94 0.59 0.46 -10.80
N PRO A 95 1.87 0.67 -10.38
CA PRO A 95 2.17 1.59 -9.29
C PRO A 95 1.76 3.04 -9.62
N VAL A 96 1.97 3.46 -10.87
CA VAL A 96 1.63 4.83 -11.33
C VAL A 96 0.13 5.00 -11.58
N MET A 97 -0.59 3.92 -11.84
CA MET A 97 -2.03 3.97 -12.02
C MET A 97 -2.79 4.23 -10.73
N VAL A 98 -2.23 3.82 -9.59
CA VAL A 98 -2.84 4.04 -8.28
C VAL A 98 -3.07 5.53 -8.02
N ARG A 99 -2.18 6.42 -8.49
CA ARG A 99 -2.39 7.88 -8.39
C ARG A 99 -3.66 8.34 -9.09
N THR A 100 -3.89 7.89 -10.32
CA THR A 100 -5.11 8.23 -11.07
C THR A 100 -6.34 7.65 -10.40
N PHE A 101 -6.23 6.42 -9.91
CA PHE A 101 -7.30 5.72 -9.19
C PHE A 101 -7.71 6.43 -7.88
N LEU A 102 -6.73 6.91 -7.10
CA LEU A 102 -6.96 7.59 -5.82
C LEU A 102 -7.19 9.11 -5.94
N ALA A 103 -7.08 9.69 -7.14
CA ALA A 103 -7.28 11.12 -7.35
C ALA A 103 -8.62 11.68 -6.81
N PRO A 104 -9.76 10.96 -6.89
CA PRO A 104 -11.02 11.42 -6.30
C PRO A 104 -10.98 11.60 -4.77
N LEU A 105 -10.09 10.87 -4.08
CA LEU A 105 -9.92 10.88 -2.63
C LEU A 105 -8.83 11.86 -2.16
N LYS A 106 -8.19 12.59 -3.08
CA LYS A 106 -7.10 13.52 -2.72
C LYS A 106 -7.49 14.55 -1.64
N LYS A 107 -8.76 14.97 -1.62
CA LYS A 107 -9.29 15.94 -0.66
C LYS A 107 -9.52 15.37 0.75
N ASP A 108 -9.45 14.05 0.91
CA ASP A 108 -9.67 13.36 2.19
C ASP A 108 -8.42 13.43 3.09
N LEU A 109 -7.27 13.89 2.56
CA LEU A 109 -6.02 14.05 3.27
C LEU A 109 -5.35 15.39 2.96
N GLN A 110 -4.46 15.82 3.87
CA GLN A 110 -3.52 16.88 3.56
C GLN A 110 -2.65 16.48 2.36
N THR A 111 -2.46 17.42 1.41
CA THR A 111 -1.75 17.16 0.13
C THR A 111 -0.39 16.50 0.31
N ASN A 112 0.38 16.94 1.31
CA ASN A 112 1.70 16.38 1.62
C ASN A 112 1.64 14.92 2.09
N ILE A 113 0.60 14.53 2.85
CA ILE A 113 0.40 13.15 3.32
C ILE A 113 -0.04 12.28 2.15
N PHE A 114 -1.00 12.77 1.34
CA PHE A 114 -1.44 12.08 0.13
C PHE A 114 -0.29 11.83 -0.85
N ASP A 115 0.53 12.86 -1.12
CA ASP A 115 1.68 12.74 -2.01
C ASP A 115 2.78 11.85 -1.41
N ALA A 116 2.94 11.82 -0.08
CA ALA A 116 3.86 10.88 0.57
C ALA A 116 3.41 9.43 0.42
N ILE A 117 2.12 9.13 0.62
CA ILE A 117 1.55 7.79 0.42
C ILE A 117 1.74 7.37 -1.03
N LEU A 118 1.36 8.22 -1.99
CA LEU A 118 1.53 7.91 -3.41
C LEU A 118 3.00 7.79 -3.81
N GLY A 119 3.90 8.60 -3.27
CA GLY A 119 5.33 8.45 -3.54
C GLY A 119 5.88 7.08 -3.09
N MET A 120 5.37 6.55 -1.97
CA MET A 120 5.68 5.19 -1.54
C MET A 120 5.12 4.16 -2.51
N VAL A 121 3.84 4.27 -2.85
CA VAL A 121 3.18 3.37 -3.81
C VAL A 121 3.88 3.39 -5.16
N GLU A 122 4.19 4.54 -5.75
CA GLU A 122 4.78 4.62 -7.09
C GLU A 122 6.19 4.03 -7.19
N SER A 123 6.89 3.92 -6.06
CA SER A 123 8.29 3.50 -5.96
C SER A 123 8.48 2.09 -5.37
N HIS A 124 7.39 1.41 -4.97
CA HIS A 124 7.47 0.17 -4.17
C HIS A 124 8.12 -1.00 -4.93
N GLU A 125 8.12 -0.94 -6.26
CA GLU A 125 8.71 -1.94 -7.15
C GLU A 125 10.25 -1.92 -7.15
N ALA A 126 10.89 -0.95 -6.49
CA ALA A 126 12.35 -0.83 -6.39
C ALA A 126 13.02 -0.83 -7.78
N ASP A 127 13.94 -1.78 -8.02
CA ASP A 127 14.65 -2.02 -9.28
C ASP A 127 13.74 -2.53 -10.42
N GLN A 128 12.48 -2.85 -10.11
CA GLN A 128 11.46 -3.22 -11.09
C GLN A 128 10.51 -2.08 -11.44
N SER A 129 10.75 -0.89 -10.88
CA SER A 129 9.94 0.31 -11.14
C SER A 129 9.86 0.62 -12.64
N PRO A 130 8.73 1.13 -13.14
CA PRO A 130 8.57 1.45 -14.56
C PRO A 130 9.46 2.61 -15.03
N SER A 131 10.11 3.33 -14.10
CA SER A 131 11.02 4.43 -14.40
C SER A 131 12.14 4.52 -13.35
N PRO A 132 13.41 4.76 -13.74
CA PRO A 132 14.50 5.03 -12.80
C PRO A 132 14.27 6.26 -11.91
N LEU A 133 13.39 7.18 -12.32
CA LEU A 133 13.05 8.36 -11.51
C LEU A 133 12.19 8.00 -10.29
N LEU A 134 11.55 6.84 -10.32
CA LEU A 134 10.74 6.29 -9.23
C LEU A 134 11.55 5.34 -8.35
N GLU A 135 12.82 5.07 -8.66
CA GLU A 135 13.65 4.23 -7.81
C GLU A 135 13.81 4.87 -6.42
N PRO A 136 13.45 4.15 -5.36
CA PRO A 136 13.48 4.68 -4.02
C PRO A 136 14.94 4.83 -3.55
N LYS A 137 15.23 5.97 -2.92
CA LYS A 137 16.56 6.27 -2.39
C LYS A 137 16.58 5.96 -0.89
N PRO A 138 17.70 5.49 -0.31
CA PRO A 138 17.80 5.20 1.12
C PRO A 138 17.38 6.35 2.06
N THR A 139 17.37 7.58 1.55
CA THR A 139 16.98 8.79 2.27
C THR A 139 15.50 9.14 2.20
N ASN A 140 14.67 8.38 1.46
CA ASN A 140 13.24 8.64 1.32
C ASN A 140 12.38 7.57 2.01
N SER A 141 11.14 7.93 2.37
CA SER A 141 10.21 6.99 3.01
C SER A 141 9.90 5.79 2.12
N ALA A 142 9.81 5.98 0.80
CA ALA A 142 9.54 4.91 -0.16
C ALA A 142 10.53 3.73 -0.11
N PHE A 143 11.77 3.96 0.35
CA PHE A 143 12.78 2.92 0.47
C PHE A 143 12.38 1.78 1.38
N LEU A 144 11.74 2.05 2.52
CA LEU A 144 11.35 0.99 3.44
C LEU A 144 10.24 0.10 2.85
N LEU A 145 9.25 0.70 2.18
CA LEU A 145 8.20 -0.07 1.51
C LEU A 145 8.78 -0.92 0.38
N ALA A 146 9.69 -0.37 -0.41
CA ALA A 146 10.34 -1.09 -1.50
C ALA A 146 11.22 -2.24 -1.01
N MET A 147 11.93 -2.05 0.11
CA MET A 147 12.66 -3.13 0.77
C MET A 147 11.71 -4.21 1.30
N ALA A 148 10.55 -3.83 1.85
CA ALA A 148 9.55 -4.78 2.33
C ALA A 148 9.01 -5.65 1.19
N ASN A 149 8.73 -5.05 0.03
CA ASN A 149 8.37 -5.78 -1.19
C ASN A 149 9.46 -6.74 -1.65
N LYS A 150 10.71 -6.27 -1.70
CA LYS A 150 11.85 -7.11 -2.09
C LYS A 150 11.99 -8.32 -1.16
N VAL A 151 11.79 -8.12 0.14
CA VAL A 151 11.84 -9.20 1.13
C VAL A 151 10.66 -10.17 0.98
N ALA A 152 9.44 -9.67 0.74
CA ALA A 152 8.25 -10.49 0.54
C ALA A 152 8.37 -11.45 -0.65
N ARG A 153 9.08 -11.05 -1.73
CA ARG A 153 9.29 -11.87 -2.93
C ARG A 153 10.11 -13.13 -2.73
N PHE A 154 10.88 -13.22 -1.65
CA PHE A 154 11.77 -14.37 -1.48
C PHE A 154 11.04 -15.65 -1.05
N ASN A 155 9.72 -15.62 -0.79
CA ASN A 155 8.84 -16.76 -0.53
C ASN A 155 9.27 -17.75 0.58
N PHE A 156 10.39 -17.50 1.29
CA PHE A 156 10.85 -18.32 2.42
C PHE A 156 10.42 -17.78 3.79
N ILE A 157 9.82 -16.58 3.84
CA ILE A 157 9.36 -15.98 5.09
C ILE A 157 7.89 -16.32 5.27
N GLU A 158 7.62 -17.35 6.07
CA GLU A 158 6.28 -17.65 6.56
C GLU A 158 5.94 -16.74 7.73
N PHE A 159 4.92 -15.90 7.57
CA PHE A 159 4.33 -15.14 8.67
C PHE A 159 3.27 -16.02 9.32
N LYS A 160 3.54 -16.51 10.54
CA LYS A 160 2.52 -17.20 11.32
C LYS A 160 1.44 -16.21 11.73
N ASP A 161 0.19 -16.56 11.43
CA ASP A 161 -1.01 -15.86 11.90
C ASP A 161 -1.17 -15.95 13.43
#